data_AF-A0A961UV32-F1
#
_entry.id   AF-A0A961UV32-F1
#
_cell.length_a   1.000
_cell.length_b   1.000
_cell.length_c   1.000
_cell.angle_alpha   90.00
_cell.angle_beta   90.00
_cell.angle_gamma   90.00
#
_symmetry.space_group_name_H-M   'P 1'
#
loop_
_entity.id
_entity.type
_entity.pdbx_description
1 polymer ?
#
loop_
_entity_poly.entity_id
_entity_poly.type
_entity_poly.pdbx_seq_one_letter_code
_entity_poly.pdbx_strand_id
1 'polypeptide(L)' 'MNAIDLTERSQDVASYLKVLANSSRLLILCELNLGERSVGALEEAVGLTQSALSQHLAKLRANGIVATR' A
#
# COMPACT_ATOMS: atom_id res chain seq x y z
N MET A 1 22.90 15.79 10.04
CA MET A 1 22.52 14.60 9.25
C MET A 1 23.81 13.86 8.92
N ASN A 2 24.02 12.65 9.46
CA ASN A 2 25.23 11.86 9.24
C ASN A 2 25.01 10.96 8.00
N ALA A 3 26.06 10.64 7.23
CA ALA A 3 25.97 9.76 6.07
C ALA A 3 25.42 8.36 6.39
N ILE A 4 25.66 7.86 7.62
CA ILE A 4 25.10 6.60 8.13
C ILE A 4 23.56 6.68 8.23
N ASP A 5 23.04 7.77 8.81
CA ASP A 5 21.60 8.05 8.94
C ASP A 5 20.91 8.17 7.56
N LEU A 6 21.57 8.80 6.58
CA LEU A 6 21.03 8.86 5.22
C LEU A 6 20.97 7.48 4.54
N THR A 7 21.95 6.61 4.81
CA THR A 7 22.03 5.27 4.20
C THR A 7 20.92 4.37 4.74
N GLU A 8 20.74 4.33 6.06
CA GLU A 8 19.65 3.58 6.71
C GLU A 8 18.27 4.07 6.24
N ARG A 9 18.04 5.39 6.25
CA ARG A 9 16.80 5.98 5.72
C ARG A 9 16.55 5.62 4.27
N SER A 10 17.59 5.57 3.44
CA SER A 10 17.45 5.21 2.03
C SER A 10 17.02 3.75 1.85
N GLN A 11 17.53 2.85 2.71
CA GLN A 11 17.13 1.44 2.71
C GLN A 11 15.66 1.29 3.14
N ASP A 12 15.25 1.99 4.19
CA ASP A 12 13.86 2.00 4.65
C ASP A 12 12.92 2.51 3.56
N VAL A 13 13.22 3.67 2.96
CA VAL A 13 12.42 4.24 1.86
C VAL A 13 12.37 3.29 0.67
N ALA A 14 13.51 2.69 0.28
CA ALA A 14 13.53 1.72 -0.81
C ALA A 14 12.63 0.50 -0.53
N SER A 15 12.57 0.05 0.73
CA SER A 15 11.68 -1.04 1.14
C SER A 15 10.20 -0.67 0.96
N TYR A 16 9.79 0.53 1.35
CA TYR A 16 8.44 1.04 1.12
C TYR A 16 8.15 1.16 -0.38
N LEU A 17 9.06 1.76 -1.15
CA LEU A 17 8.91 1.92 -2.60
C LEU A 17 8.75 0.58 -3.30
N LYS A 18 9.45 -0.48 -2.87
CA LYS A 18 9.27 -1.85 -3.40
C LYS A 18 7.87 -2.40 -3.13
N VAL A 19 7.27 -2.02 -2.00
CA VAL A 19 5.88 -2.36 -1.69
C VAL A 19 4.90 -1.48 -2.48
N LEU A 20 5.26 -0.25 -2.83
CA LEU A 20 4.40 0.62 -3.63
C LEU A 20 4.50 0.35 -5.14
N ALA A 21 5.61 -0.20 -5.63
CA ALA A 21 5.87 -0.46 -7.05
C ALA A 21 5.04 -1.63 -7.62
N ASN A 22 3.72 -1.49 -7.63
CA ASN A 22 2.75 -2.38 -8.23
C ASN A 22 1.46 -1.60 -8.50
N SER A 23 0.97 -1.67 -9.74
CA SER A 23 -0.18 -0.90 -10.21
C SER A 23 -1.44 -1.09 -9.36
N SER A 24 -1.79 -2.33 -9.02
CA SER A 24 -2.96 -2.63 -8.19
C SER A 24 -2.88 -1.99 -6.81
N ARG A 25 -1.71 -2.06 -6.16
CA ARG A 25 -1.49 -1.42 -4.85
C ARG A 25 -1.57 0.11 -4.94
N LEU A 26 -1.02 0.72 -5.99
CA LEU A 26 -1.13 2.16 -6.20
C LEU A 26 -2.59 2.58 -6.42
N LEU A 27 -3.37 1.83 -7.21
CA LEU A 27 -4.77 2.11 -7.44
C LEU A 27 -5.59 2.04 -6.14
N ILE A 28 -5.36 1.01 -5.31
CA ILE A 28 -5.95 0.88 -3.97
C ILE A 28 -5.62 2.11 -3.11
N LEU A 29 -4.37 2.57 -3.12
CA LEU A 29 -3.94 3.73 -2.33
C LEU A 29 -4.53 5.04 -2.85
N CYS A 30 -4.66 5.21 -4.17
CA CYS A 30 -5.37 6.34 -4.76
C CYS A 30 -6.83 6.38 -4.30
N GLU A 31 -7.53 5.24 -4.33
CA GLU A 31 -8.92 5.16 -3.86
C GLU A 31 -9.07 5.45 -2.36
N LEU A 32 -8.13 4.97 -1.54
CA LEU A 32 -8.10 5.24 -0.10
C LEU A 32 -7.70 6.67 0.24
N ASN A 33 -6.90 7.32 -0.61
CA ASN A 33 -6.57 8.74 -0.46
C ASN A 33 -7.79 9.65 -0.67
N LEU A 34 -8.82 9.18 -1.38
CA LEU A 34 -10.10 9.89 -1.52
C LEU A 34 -11.00 9.72 -0.27
N GLY A 35 -10.74 8.71 0.57
CA GLY A 35 -11.46 8.47 1.81
C GLY A 35 -11.43 7.02 2.26
N GLU A 36 -11.87 6.77 3.50
CA GLU A 36 -12.09 5.42 4.03
C GLU A 36 -13.16 4.70 3.18
N ARG A 37 -12.88 3.45 2.79
CA ARG A 37 -13.76 2.63 1.95
C ARG A 37 -13.86 1.21 2.50
N SER A 38 -15.03 0.61 2.34
CA SER A 38 -15.22 -0.83 2.59
C SER A 38 -14.48 -1.66 1.54
N VAL A 39 -14.17 -2.92 1.87
CA VAL A 39 -13.50 -3.83 0.94
C VAL A 39 -14.32 -4.04 -0.35
N GLY A 40 -15.64 -4.14 -0.26
CA GLY A 40 -16.51 -4.28 -1.44
C GLY A 40 -16.50 -3.04 -2.34
N ALA A 41 -16.57 -1.84 -1.75
CA ALA A 41 -16.47 -0.60 -2.53
C ALA A 41 -15.10 -0.43 -3.20
N LEU A 42 -14.03 -0.88 -2.54
CA LEU A 42 -12.70 -0.94 -3.13
C LEU A 42 -12.62 -1.95 -4.27
N GLU A 43 -13.19 -3.14 -4.10
CA GLU A 43 -13.22 -4.21 -5.12
C GLU A 43 -13.83 -3.71 -6.42
N GLU A 44 -14.98 -3.06 -6.34
CA GLU A 44 -15.67 -2.45 -7.48
C GLU A 44 -14.83 -1.33 -8.12
N ALA A 45 -14.25 -0.43 -7.32
CA ALA A 45 -13.49 0.72 -7.82
C ALA A 45 -12.19 0.31 -8.53
N VAL A 46 -11.51 -0.72 -8.02
CA VAL A 46 -10.20 -1.14 -8.54
C VAL A 46 -10.28 -2.27 -9.56
N GLY A 47 -11.46 -2.85 -9.78
CA GLY A 47 -11.69 -3.91 -10.77
C GLY A 47 -10.93 -5.20 -10.49
N LEU A 48 -10.65 -5.49 -9.21
CA LEU A 48 -9.96 -6.71 -8.79
C LEU A 48 -10.96 -7.72 -8.25
N THR A 49 -10.59 -9.00 -8.25
CA THR A 49 -11.33 -9.99 -7.48
C THR A 49 -11.08 -9.80 -5.98
N GLN A 50 -12.05 -10.20 -5.15
CA GLN A 50 -11.93 -10.17 -3.69
C GLN A 50 -10.65 -10.83 -3.17
N SER A 51 -10.23 -11.96 -3.75
CA SER A 51 -9.02 -12.67 -3.33
C SER A 51 -7.74 -11.92 -3.69
N ALA A 52 -7.68 -11.30 -4.88
CA ALA A 52 -6.55 -10.47 -5.31
C ALA A 52 -6.46 -9.21 -4.44
N LEU A 53 -7.59 -8.52 -4.24
CA LEU A 53 -7.67 -7.35 -3.37
C LEU A 53 -7.23 -7.68 -1.94
N SER A 54 -7.70 -8.79 -1.38
CA SER A 54 -7.32 -9.23 -0.03
C SER A 54 -5.82 -9.48 0.10
N GLN A 55 -5.19 -10.09 -0.91
CA GLN A 55 -3.73 -10.29 -0.93
C GLN A 55 -2.96 -8.96 -0.99
N HIS A 56 -3.41 -8.01 -1.81
CA HIS A 56 -2.79 -6.69 -1.87
C HIS A 56 -2.95 -5.92 -0.56
N LEU A 57 -4.16 -5.90 0.03
CA LEU A 57 -4.42 -5.27 1.31
C LEU A 57 -3.62 -5.91 2.45
N ALA A 58 -3.50 -7.24 2.47
CA ALA A 58 -2.66 -7.94 3.45
C ALA A 58 -1.19 -7.50 3.35
N LYS A 59 -0.66 -7.38 2.14
CA LYS A 59 0.72 -6.92 1.92
C LYS A 59 0.92 -5.46 2.31
N LEU A 60 -0.04 -4.58 2.02
CA LEU A 60 0.00 -3.18 2.45
C LEU A 60 -0.06 -3.04 3.98
N ARG A 61 -0.94 -3.81 4.64
CA ARG A 61 -1.06 -3.85 6.12
C ARG A 61 0.21 -4.37 6.79
N ALA A 62 0.78 -5.46 6.27
CA ALA A 62 2.02 -6.03 6.81
C ALA A 62 3.20 -5.05 6.76
N ASN A 63 3.15 -4.04 5.89
CA ASN A 63 4.15 -2.98 5.79
C ASN A 63 3.69 -1.65 6.42
N GLY A 64 2.59 -1.65 7.19
CA GLY A 64 2.09 -0.46 7.88
C GLY A 64 1.57 0.65 6.99
N ILE A 65 1.33 0.38 5.69
CA ILE A 65 0.93 1.41 4.70
C ILE A 65 -0.57 1.72 4.80
N VAL A 66 -1.38 0.74 5.18
CA VAL A 66 -2.83 0.90 5.38
C VAL A 66 -3.25 0.25 6.69
N ALA A 67 -4.32 0.77 7.29
CA ALA A 67 -4.95 0.22 8.48
C ALA A 67 -6.39 -0.24 8.20
N THR A 68 -6.99 -0.94 9.14
CA THR A 68 -8.41 -1.32 9.13
C THR A 68 -9.12 -0.69 10.32
N ARG A 69 -10.40 -0.41 10.14
CA ARG A 69 -11.32 -0.02 11.19
C ARG A 69 -12.50 -0.98 11.21
#